data_AF-A0A429XAN2-F1
#
_entry.id   AF-A0A429XAN2-F1
#
_cell.length_a   1.000
_cell.length_b   1.000
_cell.length_c   1.000
_cell.angle_alpha   90.00
_cell.angle_beta   90.00
_cell.angle_gamma   90.00
#
_symmetry.space_group_name_H-M   'P 1'
#
loop_
_entity.id
_entity.type
_entity.pdbx_description
1 polymer ?
#
loop_
_entity_poly.entity_id
_entity_poly.type
_entity_poly.pdbx_seq_one_letter_code
_entity_poly.pdbx_strand_id
1 'polypeptide(L)'
;MKKWIYSFSIPLFAIGLAACSNDPSVDNHPKEQVVPPPNENATTNDDIISKGDSGNKSDDGNVQDMNVKKLMDNFPYTKFDLEIDYAPDIEYDYEYEEKDAGSGSYRAELNDAIHDKKLKGAEAFQSLYTLMQEVRIDENTAKEDAIQQILDTFQLDTNYTKFDLEYTMKNGKKIEFEDRK
;
A
#
# COMPACT_ATOMS: atom_id res chain seq x y z
N MET A 1 -35.23 18.65 3.20
CA MET A 1 -35.16 18.80 4.67
C MET A 1 -35.92 17.68 5.34
N LYS A 2 -35.22 16.73 5.96
CA LYS A 2 -35.84 15.77 6.87
C LYS A 2 -34.82 15.40 7.95
N LYS A 3 -35.11 15.86 9.16
CA LYS A 3 -34.35 15.60 10.38
C LYS A 3 -34.84 14.28 10.96
N TRP A 4 -33.95 13.34 11.23
CA TRP A 4 -34.23 12.23 12.13
C TRP A 4 -33.33 12.33 13.36
N ILE A 5 -34.00 12.42 14.49
CA ILE A 5 -33.49 12.43 15.85
C ILE A 5 -33.87 11.07 16.39
N TYR A 6 -32.92 10.25 16.83
CA TYR A 6 -33.19 9.24 17.84
C TYR A 6 -31.95 9.03 18.70
N SER A 7 -32.09 9.49 19.95
CA SER A 7 -31.30 9.11 21.11
C SER A 7 -31.41 7.60 21.35
N PHE A 8 -30.30 6.94 21.64
CA PHE A 8 -30.32 5.70 22.42
C PHE A 8 -29.22 5.71 23.48
N SER A 9 -29.64 5.28 24.66
CA SER A 9 -28.98 5.35 25.96
C SER A 9 -28.11 4.10 26.22
N ILE A 10 -26.82 4.32 26.50
CA ILE A 10 -25.95 3.80 27.59
C ILE A 10 -26.29 2.39 28.16
N PRO A 11 -25.30 1.46 28.27
CA PRO A 11 -24.43 1.39 29.46
C PRO A 11 -22.92 1.38 29.20
N LEU A 12 -22.23 2.30 29.88
CA LEU A 12 -20.81 2.19 30.22
C LEU A 12 -20.63 1.05 31.22
N PHE A 13 -19.81 0.07 30.85
CA PHE A 13 -19.34 -0.99 31.73
C PHE A 13 -18.13 -0.48 32.51
N ALA A 14 -18.24 -0.40 33.84
CA ALA A 14 -17.16 0.04 34.72
C ALA A 14 -16.42 -1.16 35.35
N ILE A 15 -15.13 -1.25 35.02
CA ILE A 15 -13.94 -1.51 35.86
C ILE A 15 -14.01 -2.60 36.95
N GLY A 16 -13.08 -3.56 36.87
CA GLY A 16 -12.64 -4.39 37.99
C GLY A 16 -11.25 -5.01 37.75
N LEU A 17 -10.34 -4.78 38.68
CA LEU A 17 -8.87 -4.94 38.67
C LEU A 17 -8.38 -6.41 38.80
N ALA A 18 -7.19 -6.69 38.26
CA ALA A 18 -6.18 -7.62 38.78
C ALA A 18 -4.90 -7.47 37.94
N ALA A 19 -3.65 -7.53 38.41
CA ALA A 19 -3.01 -7.50 39.72
C ALA A 19 -1.53 -7.20 39.42
N CYS A 20 -0.86 -6.40 40.25
CA CYS A 20 0.59 -6.24 40.19
C CYS A 20 1.28 -7.54 40.69
N SER A 21 2.35 -7.98 40.03
CA SER A 21 3.46 -8.64 40.73
C SER A 21 4.78 -8.35 40.02
N ASN A 22 5.77 -8.08 40.86
CA ASN A 22 7.07 -7.47 40.60
C ASN A 22 8.18 -8.53 40.45
N ASP A 23 9.12 -8.24 39.54
CA ASP A 23 10.58 -8.37 39.65
C ASP A 23 11.29 -9.76 39.58
N PRO A 24 12.62 -9.81 39.34
CA PRO A 24 13.22 -10.63 38.28
C PRO A 24 14.12 -11.72 38.86
N SER A 25 14.24 -12.85 38.17
CA SER A 25 15.25 -13.86 38.51
C SER A 25 16.37 -13.76 37.49
N VAL A 26 17.41 -13.04 37.89
CA VAL A 26 18.77 -13.20 37.38
C VAL A 26 19.20 -14.63 37.72
N ASP A 27 19.51 -15.44 36.71
CA ASP A 27 20.32 -16.63 36.92
C ASP A 27 21.61 -16.51 36.09
N ASN A 28 22.72 -16.45 36.83
CA ASN A 28 24.08 -16.39 36.36
C ASN A 28 24.66 -17.80 36.51
N HIS A 29 24.91 -18.50 35.40
CA HIS A 29 25.86 -19.60 35.40
C HIS A 29 26.73 -19.60 34.12
N PRO A 30 28.06 -19.42 34.26
CA PRO A 30 29.01 -19.42 33.14
C PRO A 30 29.81 -20.73 33.07
N LYS A 31 29.89 -21.35 31.89
CA LYS A 31 30.92 -22.30 31.39
C LYS A 31 30.70 -22.45 29.88
N GLU A 32 31.64 -22.53 28.95
CA GLU A 32 33.10 -22.35 28.84
C GLU A 32 33.36 -22.36 27.32
N GLN A 33 34.44 -21.73 26.87
CA GLN A 33 34.76 -21.37 25.48
C GLN A 33 34.93 -22.56 24.52
N VAL A 34 34.49 -22.38 23.26
CA VAL A 34 35.25 -22.81 22.06
C VAL A 34 35.03 -21.77 20.94
N VAL A 35 36.12 -21.17 20.44
CA VAL A 35 36.25 -20.33 19.23
C VAL A 35 37.36 -21.01 18.41
N PRO A 36 37.32 -21.19 17.06
CA PRO A 36 37.41 -20.10 16.03
C PRO A 36 36.83 -20.43 14.62
N PRO A 37 37.10 -19.68 13.51
CA PRO A 37 37.15 -18.24 13.20
C PRO A 37 36.09 -17.85 12.09
N PRO A 38 36.04 -16.61 11.53
CA PRO A 38 34.84 -16.04 10.93
C PRO A 38 34.73 -16.26 9.41
N ASN A 39 33.51 -16.34 8.89
CA ASN A 39 33.24 -16.03 7.49
C ASN A 39 31.99 -15.16 7.33
N GLU A 40 32.09 -14.33 6.31
CA GLU A 40 31.34 -13.14 6.04
C GLU A 40 30.12 -13.45 5.17
N ASN A 41 29.11 -12.58 5.22
CA ASN A 41 27.93 -12.50 4.35
C ASN A 41 26.78 -13.48 4.58
N ALA A 42 25.88 -13.08 5.49
CA ALA A 42 24.45 -13.25 5.28
C ALA A 42 23.72 -12.05 5.92
N THR A 43 23.52 -10.99 5.14
CA THR A 43 22.61 -9.91 5.51
C THR A 43 21.19 -10.43 5.32
N THR A 44 20.62 -11.04 6.35
CA THR A 44 19.17 -11.18 6.50
C THR A 44 18.60 -9.80 6.78
N ASN A 45 18.11 -9.13 5.73
CA ASN A 45 17.25 -7.97 5.88
C ASN A 45 15.81 -8.45 6.13
N ASP A 46 15.59 -9.09 7.27
CA ASP A 46 14.28 -9.09 7.91
C ASP A 46 14.35 -7.99 8.97
N ASP A 47 14.20 -6.73 8.53
CA ASP A 47 13.92 -5.66 9.46
C ASP A 47 12.46 -5.26 9.34
N ILE A 48 11.81 -5.50 10.47
CA ILE A 48 10.40 -5.54 10.71
C ILE A 48 9.82 -4.14 10.51
N ILE A 49 8.72 -4.11 9.76
CA ILE A 49 7.83 -2.96 9.55
C ILE A 49 7.55 -2.33 10.92
N SER A 50 8.21 -1.20 11.19
CA SER A 50 7.83 -0.34 12.29
C SER A 50 6.48 0.25 11.93
N LYS A 51 5.45 -0.20 12.64
CA LYS A 51 4.08 0.32 12.55
C LYS A 51 4.09 1.76 13.09
N GLY A 52 4.48 2.68 12.22
CA GLY A 52 4.33 4.12 12.42
C GLY A 52 2.86 4.46 12.35
N ASP A 53 2.25 4.65 13.51
CA ASP A 53 0.97 5.35 13.65
C ASP A 53 1.12 6.75 13.04
N SER A 54 0.55 6.96 11.86
CA SER A 54 0.45 8.28 11.26
C SER A 54 -0.92 8.45 10.66
N GLY A 55 -1.89 8.68 11.55
CA GLY A 55 -3.21 9.18 11.22
C GLY A 55 -3.12 10.55 10.57
N ASN A 56 -2.99 10.57 9.24
CA ASN A 56 -3.48 11.64 8.41
C ASN A 56 -4.27 11.02 7.27
N LYS A 57 -5.61 11.08 7.37
CA LYS A 57 -6.55 10.70 6.30
C LYS A 57 -6.59 11.81 5.24
N SER A 58 -5.43 12.19 4.73
CA SER A 58 -5.31 13.12 3.62
C SER A 58 -4.95 12.33 2.38
N ASP A 59 -5.58 12.70 1.29
CA ASP A 59 -5.33 12.16 -0.05
C ASP A 59 -3.87 12.42 -0.49
N ASP A 60 -3.32 13.51 0.01
CA ASP A 60 -1.99 14.00 -0.26
C ASP A 60 -0.98 13.38 0.69
N GLY A 61 0.07 12.79 0.12
CA GLY A 61 1.27 12.37 0.81
C GLY A 61 2.38 13.40 0.68
N ASN A 62 3.11 13.61 1.77
CA ASN A 62 4.40 14.28 1.74
C ASN A 62 5.45 13.32 2.32
N VAL A 63 6.57 13.21 1.62
CA VAL A 63 7.70 12.40 2.04
C VAL A 63 8.42 13.06 3.23
N GLN A 64 7.89 12.84 4.43
CA GLN A 64 8.60 13.12 5.69
C GLN A 64 9.37 11.87 6.19
N ASP A 65 8.95 10.69 5.74
CA ASP A 65 9.60 9.41 6.03
C ASP A 65 10.67 9.10 4.97
N MET A 66 11.91 8.90 5.43
CA MET A 66 13.04 8.50 4.57
C MET A 66 12.78 7.19 3.81
N ASN A 67 11.98 6.27 4.36
CA ASN A 67 11.61 5.03 3.71
C ASN A 67 10.72 5.28 2.49
N VAL A 68 9.67 6.09 2.66
CA VAL A 68 8.77 6.46 1.54
C VAL A 68 9.55 7.20 0.47
N LYS A 69 10.51 8.06 0.84
CA LYS A 69 11.38 8.74 -0.12
C LYS A 69 12.12 7.74 -1.01
N LYS A 70 12.75 6.75 -0.38
CA LYS A 70 13.55 5.76 -1.08
C LYS A 70 12.69 4.91 -2.01
N LEU A 71 11.47 4.58 -1.61
CA LEU A 71 10.51 3.88 -2.47
C LEU A 71 10.12 4.75 -3.67
N MET A 72 9.76 6.03 -3.45
CA MET A 72 9.44 6.97 -4.54
C MET A 72 10.62 7.18 -5.49
N ASP A 73 11.84 7.34 -4.99
CA ASP A 73 13.04 7.51 -5.81
C ASP A 73 13.22 6.32 -6.77
N ASN A 74 12.91 5.10 -6.30
CA ASN A 74 13.00 3.85 -7.07
C ASN A 74 11.74 3.51 -7.88
N PHE A 75 10.61 4.16 -7.64
CA PHE A 75 9.38 3.94 -8.38
C PHE A 75 9.52 4.56 -9.79
N PRO A 76 9.33 3.80 -10.88
CA PRO A 76 9.66 4.30 -12.22
C PRO A 76 8.56 5.19 -12.83
N TYR A 77 7.44 5.38 -12.13
CA TYR A 77 6.27 6.10 -12.59
C TYR A 77 6.12 7.45 -11.87
N THR A 78 5.59 8.44 -12.59
CA THR A 78 5.15 9.74 -12.04
C THR A 78 3.63 9.85 -12.00
N LYS A 79 2.93 9.05 -12.80
CA LYS A 79 1.47 8.89 -12.77
C LYS A 79 1.13 7.41 -12.94
N PHE A 80 0.16 6.92 -12.20
CA PHE A 80 -0.50 5.63 -12.39
C PHE A 80 -1.98 5.80 -12.07
N ASP A 81 -2.85 5.34 -12.97
CA ASP A 81 -4.29 5.56 -12.92
C ASP A 81 -4.94 4.28 -13.46
N LEU A 82 -5.64 3.54 -12.61
CA LEU A 82 -6.30 2.28 -12.95
C LEU A 82 -7.75 2.35 -12.52
N GLU A 83 -8.67 2.23 -13.47
CA GLU A 83 -10.12 2.19 -13.24
C GLU A 83 -10.70 0.92 -13.86
N ILE A 84 -11.32 0.07 -13.03
CA ILE A 84 -11.97 -1.16 -13.46
C ILE A 84 -13.40 -1.21 -12.93
N ASP A 85 -14.37 -1.17 -13.84
CA ASP A 85 -15.80 -1.27 -13.51
C ASP A 85 -16.28 -2.71 -13.65
N TYR A 86 -17.11 -3.18 -12.73
CA TYR A 86 -17.81 -4.47 -12.83
C TYR A 86 -19.32 -4.33 -12.92
N ALA A 87 -19.87 -3.34 -12.22
CA ALA A 87 -21.29 -3.04 -12.14
C ALA A 87 -21.47 -1.60 -11.65
N PRO A 88 -22.69 -1.02 -11.71
CA PRO A 88 -22.96 0.26 -11.07
C PRO A 88 -22.52 0.24 -9.60
N ASP A 89 -21.72 1.24 -9.21
CA ASP A 89 -21.15 1.41 -7.87
C ASP A 89 -20.16 0.31 -7.42
N ILE A 90 -19.74 -0.59 -8.32
CA ILE A 90 -18.74 -1.63 -8.07
C ILE A 90 -17.54 -1.41 -8.99
N GLU A 91 -16.56 -0.68 -8.47
CA GLU A 91 -15.33 -0.29 -9.16
C GLU A 91 -14.09 -0.63 -8.32
N TYR A 92 -12.96 -0.79 -9.01
CA TYR A 92 -11.63 -0.74 -8.44
C TYR A 92 -10.89 0.44 -9.07
N ASP A 93 -10.60 1.45 -8.26
CA ASP A 93 -9.94 2.69 -8.70
C ASP A 93 -8.65 2.91 -7.90
N TYR A 94 -7.53 3.05 -8.61
CA TYR A 94 -6.22 3.30 -8.03
C TYR A 94 -5.55 4.49 -8.71
N GLU A 95 -5.37 5.57 -7.95
CA GLU A 95 -4.72 6.80 -8.42
C GLU A 95 -3.38 6.99 -7.72
N TYR A 96 -2.36 7.37 -8.48
CA TYR A 96 -1.10 7.90 -8.00
C TYR A 96 -0.58 9.00 -8.93
N GLU A 97 -0.16 10.11 -8.35
CA GLU A 97 0.44 11.22 -9.08
C GLU A 97 1.52 11.92 -8.24
N GLU A 98 2.72 12.10 -8.80
CA GLU A 98 3.71 13.05 -8.26
C GLU A 98 3.28 14.47 -8.64
N LYS A 99 3.03 15.32 -7.63
CA LYS A 99 2.53 16.69 -7.88
C LYS A 99 3.59 17.59 -8.52
N ASP A 100 4.81 17.47 -8.02
CA ASP A 100 5.97 18.17 -8.53
C ASP A 100 7.15 17.18 -8.53
N ALA A 101 7.70 16.88 -9.72
CA ALA A 101 8.78 15.91 -9.87
C ALA A 101 9.96 16.22 -8.93
N GLY A 102 10.31 15.28 -8.07
CA GLY A 102 11.40 15.42 -7.11
C GLY A 102 11.12 16.27 -5.87
N SER A 103 9.90 16.81 -5.70
CA SER A 103 9.50 17.56 -4.48
C SER A 103 9.24 16.67 -3.27
N GLY A 104 8.94 15.39 -3.50
CA GLY A 104 8.43 14.48 -2.47
C GLY A 104 6.95 14.69 -2.13
N SER A 105 6.23 15.50 -2.92
CA SER A 105 4.78 15.67 -2.81
C SER A 105 4.07 14.77 -3.82
N TYR A 106 3.09 14.00 -3.35
CA TYR A 106 2.33 13.08 -4.19
C TYR A 106 0.88 12.95 -3.71
N ARG A 107 0.02 12.41 -4.57
CA ARG A 107 -1.31 11.91 -4.22
C ARG A 107 -1.32 10.41 -4.47
N ALA A 108 -1.94 9.66 -3.59
CA ALA A 108 -2.13 8.22 -3.77
C ALA A 108 -3.43 7.79 -3.11
N GLU A 109 -4.30 7.12 -3.86
CA GLU A 109 -5.58 6.65 -3.39
C GLU A 109 -5.92 5.28 -3.98
N LEU A 110 -6.57 4.46 -3.19
CA LEU A 110 -7.24 3.24 -3.63
C LEU A 110 -8.67 3.28 -3.14
N ASN A 111 -9.63 3.12 -4.04
CA ASN A 111 -11.02 2.82 -3.76
C ASN A 111 -11.37 1.44 -4.34
N ASP A 112 -11.41 0.44 -3.48
CA ASP A 112 -11.78 -0.93 -3.83
C ASP A 112 -13.18 -1.21 -3.27
N ALA A 113 -14.19 -1.04 -4.12
CA ALA A 113 -15.59 -1.29 -3.76
C ALA A 113 -15.90 -2.80 -3.63
N ILE A 114 -15.07 -3.66 -4.23
CA ILE A 114 -15.23 -5.12 -4.22
C ILE A 114 -14.99 -5.66 -2.80
N HIS A 115 -14.00 -5.10 -2.10
CA HIS A 115 -13.59 -5.53 -0.76
C HIS A 115 -13.90 -4.50 0.35
N ASP A 116 -14.67 -3.45 0.05
CA ASP A 116 -14.98 -2.34 0.97
C ASP A 116 -13.71 -1.74 1.61
N LYS A 117 -12.70 -1.48 0.77
CA LYS A 117 -11.38 -1.01 1.21
C LYS A 117 -11.07 0.34 0.57
N LYS A 118 -10.63 1.29 1.40
CA LYS A 118 -10.12 2.58 0.95
C LYS A 118 -8.76 2.86 1.58
N LEU A 119 -7.74 3.14 0.78
CA LEU A 119 -6.42 3.56 1.24
C LEU A 119 -6.10 4.96 0.71
N LYS A 120 -5.30 5.73 1.45
CA LYS A 120 -4.85 7.06 1.05
C LYS A 120 -3.39 7.28 1.44
N GLY A 121 -2.72 8.21 0.76
CA GLY A 121 -1.36 8.66 1.08
C GLY A 121 -0.35 7.50 1.10
N ALA A 122 0.44 7.42 2.18
CA ALA A 122 1.54 6.45 2.27
C ALA A 122 1.08 4.99 2.21
N GLU A 123 -0.08 4.65 2.76
CA GLU A 123 -0.62 3.28 2.72
C GLU A 123 -0.99 2.87 1.30
N ALA A 124 -1.66 3.76 0.56
CA ALA A 124 -1.97 3.55 -0.86
C ALA A 124 -0.69 3.46 -1.69
N PHE A 125 0.27 4.36 -1.49
CA PHE A 125 1.52 4.32 -2.25
C PHE A 125 2.33 3.04 -1.99
N GLN A 126 2.46 2.59 -0.74
CA GLN A 126 3.20 1.35 -0.43
C GLN A 126 2.54 0.11 -1.03
N SER A 127 1.20 0.06 -1.00
CA SER A 127 0.43 -1.01 -1.64
C SER A 127 0.68 -1.04 -3.16
N LEU A 128 0.63 0.11 -3.84
CA LEU A 128 0.90 0.21 -5.27
C LEU A 128 2.34 -0.19 -5.60
N TYR A 129 3.31 0.35 -4.84
CA TYR A 129 4.73 0.05 -5.03
C TYR A 129 5.01 -1.45 -4.98
N THR A 130 4.34 -2.15 -4.05
CA THR A 130 4.47 -3.60 -3.86
C THR A 130 3.90 -4.37 -5.06
N LEU A 131 2.68 -4.07 -5.47
CA LEU A 131 2.03 -4.71 -6.63
C LEU A 131 2.85 -4.53 -7.91
N MET A 132 3.37 -3.33 -8.12
CA MET A 132 4.13 -2.99 -9.33
C MET A 132 5.53 -3.61 -9.39
N GLN A 133 6.02 -4.29 -8.34
CA GLN A 133 7.29 -5.05 -8.44
C GLN A 133 7.17 -6.26 -9.38
N GLU A 134 5.96 -6.78 -9.57
CA GLU A 134 5.70 -7.99 -10.35
C GLU A 134 5.25 -7.68 -11.79
N VAL A 135 4.85 -6.43 -12.05
CA VAL A 135 4.35 -5.98 -13.35
C VAL A 135 5.49 -5.77 -14.35
N ARG A 136 5.33 -6.30 -15.56
CA ARG A 136 6.33 -6.26 -16.65
C ARG A 136 5.68 -5.82 -17.96
N ILE A 137 5.09 -4.63 -17.95
CA ILE A 137 4.40 -4.05 -19.11
C ILE A 137 5.24 -2.93 -19.70
N ASP A 138 5.36 -2.94 -21.02
CA ASP A 138 6.03 -1.91 -21.81
C ASP A 138 5.26 -1.61 -23.11
N GLU A 139 5.82 -0.78 -24.00
CA GLU A 139 5.18 -0.37 -25.26
C GLU A 139 4.97 -1.51 -26.27
N ASN A 140 5.67 -2.63 -26.09
CA ASN A 140 5.61 -3.79 -26.98
C ASN A 140 4.68 -4.87 -26.42
N THR A 141 4.18 -4.70 -25.18
CA THR A 141 3.25 -5.64 -24.57
C THR A 141 1.90 -5.55 -25.28
N ALA A 142 1.35 -6.70 -25.70
CA ALA A 142 0.02 -6.72 -26.29
C ALA A 142 -1.01 -6.27 -25.27
N LYS A 143 -2.05 -5.56 -25.73
CA LYS A 143 -3.09 -5.00 -24.86
C LYS A 143 -3.72 -6.06 -23.96
N GLU A 144 -4.08 -7.20 -24.53
CA GLU A 144 -4.75 -8.29 -23.81
C GLU A 144 -3.82 -8.90 -22.74
N ASP A 145 -2.52 -9.03 -23.04
CA ASP A 145 -1.53 -9.54 -22.09
C ASP A 145 -1.29 -8.53 -20.95
N ALA A 146 -1.26 -7.23 -21.26
CA ALA A 146 -1.12 -6.16 -20.27
C ALA A 146 -2.31 -6.13 -19.29
N ILE A 147 -3.54 -6.21 -19.82
CA ILE A 147 -4.77 -6.27 -19.02
C ILE A 147 -4.75 -7.49 -18.11
N GLN A 148 -4.46 -8.68 -18.65
CA GLN A 148 -4.45 -9.91 -17.87
C GLN A 148 -3.38 -9.87 -16.77
N GLN A 149 -2.18 -9.36 -17.06
CA GLN A 149 -1.12 -9.24 -16.07
C GLN A 149 -1.52 -8.33 -14.90
N ILE A 150 -2.20 -7.21 -15.16
CA ILE A 150 -2.68 -6.30 -14.11
C ILE A 150 -3.75 -6.99 -13.28
N LEU A 151 -4.75 -7.60 -13.91
CA LEU A 151 -5.82 -8.30 -13.20
C LEU A 151 -5.25 -9.42 -12.31
N ASP A 152 -4.31 -10.21 -12.81
CA ASP A 152 -3.68 -11.29 -12.04
C ASP A 152 -2.87 -10.73 -10.86
N THR A 153 -2.04 -9.72 -11.09
CA THR A 153 -1.16 -9.12 -10.06
C THR A 153 -1.98 -8.46 -8.96
N PHE A 154 -3.07 -7.78 -9.33
CA PHE A 154 -3.96 -7.07 -8.40
C PHE A 154 -5.05 -8.00 -7.82
N GLN A 155 -5.09 -9.27 -8.25
CA GLN A 155 -6.06 -10.28 -7.83
C GLN A 155 -7.51 -9.87 -8.10
N LEU A 156 -7.73 -9.32 -9.30
CA LEU A 156 -9.00 -8.80 -9.79
C LEU A 156 -9.65 -9.76 -10.80
N ASP A 157 -10.98 -9.74 -10.87
CA ASP A 157 -11.74 -10.67 -11.71
C ASP A 157 -11.71 -10.22 -13.19
N THR A 158 -11.70 -11.18 -14.11
CA THR A 158 -11.73 -10.91 -15.56
C THR A 158 -13.09 -10.45 -16.09
N ASN A 159 -14.16 -10.51 -15.28
CA ASN A 159 -15.54 -10.18 -15.65
C ASN A 159 -15.87 -8.68 -15.49
N TYR A 160 -14.93 -7.80 -15.80
CA TYR A 160 -15.15 -6.34 -15.82
C TYR A 160 -16.05 -5.91 -17.00
N THR A 161 -16.69 -4.75 -16.89
CA THR A 161 -17.38 -4.04 -17.99
C THR A 161 -16.52 -2.96 -18.62
N LYS A 162 -15.59 -2.36 -17.86
CA LYS A 162 -14.59 -1.39 -18.32
C LYS A 162 -13.25 -1.69 -17.64
N PHE A 163 -12.18 -1.57 -18.41
CA PHE A 163 -10.81 -1.53 -17.92
C PHE A 163 -10.12 -0.32 -18.54
N ASP A 164 -9.50 0.51 -17.72
CA ASP A 164 -8.75 1.68 -18.13
C ASP A 164 -7.47 1.77 -17.28
N LEU A 165 -6.31 1.79 -17.92
CA LEU A 165 -5.02 1.96 -17.27
C LEU A 165 -4.21 3.01 -18.02
N GLU A 166 -3.88 4.11 -17.35
CA GLU A 166 -2.89 5.09 -17.79
C GLU A 166 -1.70 5.12 -16.81
N TYR A 167 -0.47 5.10 -17.33
CA TYR A 167 0.67 5.47 -16.52
C TYR A 167 1.70 6.29 -17.30
N THR A 168 2.37 7.17 -16.57
CA THR A 168 3.48 7.99 -17.08
C THR A 168 4.75 7.58 -16.36
N MET A 169 5.78 7.22 -17.12
CA MET A 169 7.11 6.91 -16.61
C MET A 169 7.91 8.19 -16.35
N LYS A 170 8.92 8.14 -15.47
CA LYS A 170 9.81 9.27 -15.17
C LYS A 170 10.57 9.83 -16.38
N ASN A 171 10.71 9.07 -17.45
CA ASN A 171 11.27 9.56 -18.72
C ASN A 171 10.25 10.31 -19.60
N GLY A 172 9.03 10.52 -19.10
CA GLY A 172 7.93 11.21 -19.78
C GLY A 172 7.10 10.31 -20.71
N LYS A 173 7.46 9.04 -20.87
CA LYS A 173 6.70 8.12 -21.71
C LYS A 173 5.36 7.78 -21.08
N LYS A 174 4.31 7.85 -21.88
CA LYS A 174 2.94 7.48 -21.50
C LYS A 174 2.55 6.16 -22.13
N ILE A 175 1.85 5.32 -21.38
CA ILE A 175 1.27 4.07 -21.83
C ILE A 175 -0.17 4.03 -21.35
N GLU A 176 -1.06 3.56 -22.21
CA GLU A 176 -2.50 3.54 -22.00
C GLU A 176 -3.09 2.24 -22.55
N PHE A 177 -3.99 1.61 -21.79
CA PHE A 177 -4.73 0.43 -22.21
C PHE A 177 -6.19 0.57 -21.83
N GLU A 178 -7.08 0.52 -22.82
CA GLU A 178 -8.53 0.56 -22.61
C GLU A 178 -9.22 -0.70 -23.17
N ASP A 179 -10.22 -1.19 -22.44
CA ASP A 179 -11.13 -2.24 -22.90
C ASP A 179 -12.54 -2.09 -22.33
N ARG A 180 -13.56 -2.48 -23.10
CA ARG A 180 -14.97 -2.44 -22.70
C ARG A 180 -15.70 -3.68 -23.22
N LYS A 181 -16.54 -4.29 -22.38
CA LYS A 181 -17.25 -5.56 -22.66
C LYS A 181 -18.78 -5.38 -22.72
#